data_AF-A0A9E2FQA3-F1
#
_entry.id   AF-A0A9E2FQA3-F1
#
_cell.length_a   1.000
_cell.length_b   1.000
_cell.length_c   1.000
_cell.angle_alpha   90.00
_cell.angle_beta   90.00
_cell.angle_gamma   90.00
#
_symmetry.space_group_name_H-M   'P 1'
#
loop_
_entity.id
_entity.type
_entity.pdbx_description
1 polymer ?
#
loop_
_entity_poly.entity_id
_entity_poly.type
_entity_poly.pdbx_seq_one_letter_code
_entity_poly.pdbx_strand_id
1 'polypeptide(L)'
;MAEYGEWNRKGATLSDVTAQKEYGVSRDFIIQGINAGKLEFREGAIWGNPYLRILRRQLEACMSEELGPEHVSSVKAQTELRQIKKEINELKKKLQLLQLRKAELEKSQGLAVKRRR
;
A
#
# COMPACT_ATOMS: atom_id res chain seq x y z
N MET A 1 -18.15 1.52 -20.94
CA MET A 1 -17.15 1.67 -22.03
C MET A 1 -16.20 2.78 -21.64
N ALA A 2 -14.89 2.51 -21.68
CA ALA A 2 -13.88 3.53 -21.39
C ALA A 2 -13.98 4.68 -22.41
N GLU A 3 -14.01 5.92 -21.93
CA GLU A 3 -13.97 7.09 -22.82
C GLU A 3 -12.56 7.22 -23.43
N TYR A 4 -12.52 7.60 -24.72
CA TYR A 4 -11.29 7.65 -25.52
C TYR A 4 -10.27 8.61 -24.88
N GLY A 5 -9.23 8.04 -24.25
CA GLY A 5 -8.19 8.80 -23.54
C GLY A 5 -8.04 8.50 -22.05
N GLU A 6 -8.97 7.74 -21.44
CA GLU A 6 -8.86 7.33 -20.03
C GLU A 6 -7.56 6.55 -19.74
N TRP A 7 -7.08 5.77 -20.70
CA TRP A 7 -5.82 5.01 -20.61
C TRP A 7 -4.55 5.88 -20.56
N ASN A 8 -4.60 7.09 -21.14
CA ASN A 8 -3.44 8.01 -21.22
C ASN A 8 -3.45 9.05 -20.10
N ARG A 9 -4.52 9.12 -19.29
CA ARG A 9 -4.60 10.04 -18.17
C ARG A 9 -3.68 9.57 -17.04
N LYS A 10 -2.79 10.45 -16.57
CA LYS A 10 -1.85 10.16 -15.50
C LYS A 10 -2.61 9.67 -14.25
N GLY A 11 -2.31 8.46 -13.79
CA GLY A 11 -2.93 7.84 -12.61
C GLY A 11 -4.26 7.12 -12.86
N ALA A 12 -4.78 7.10 -14.09
CA ALA A 12 -6.05 6.43 -14.41
C ALA A 12 -5.92 4.91 -14.57
N THR A 13 -4.73 4.42 -14.95
CA THR A 13 -4.44 2.98 -15.05
C THR A 13 -3.66 2.49 -13.84
N LEU A 14 -3.96 1.28 -13.38
CA LEU A 14 -3.20 0.57 -12.36
C LEU A 14 -2.84 -0.84 -12.84
N SER A 15 -1.81 -1.44 -12.23
CA SER A 15 -1.47 -2.85 -12.47
C SER A 15 -2.26 -3.77 -11.54
N ASP A 16 -2.33 -5.07 -11.83
CA ASP A 16 -2.88 -6.09 -10.94
C ASP A 16 -2.19 -6.12 -9.57
N VAL A 17 -0.85 -5.95 -9.56
CA VAL A 17 -0.07 -5.86 -8.31
C VAL A 17 -0.41 -4.59 -7.53
N THR A 18 -0.62 -3.48 -8.22
CA THR A 18 -1.06 -2.22 -7.60
C THR A 18 -2.48 -2.33 -7.07
N ALA A 19 -3.38 -2.99 -7.80
CA ALA A 19 -4.77 -3.22 -7.40
C ALA A 19 -4.82 -4.00 -6.09
N GLN A 20 -4.03 -5.07 -6.00
CA GLN A 20 -3.94 -5.88 -4.79
C GLN A 20 -3.36 -5.09 -3.61
N LYS A 21 -2.41 -4.19 -3.84
CA LYS A 21 -1.80 -3.38 -2.78
C LYS A 21 -2.69 -2.23 -2.30
N GLU A 22 -3.28 -1.48 -3.23
CA GLU A 22 -4.08 -0.29 -2.90
C GLU A 22 -5.51 -0.67 -2.47
N TYR A 23 -6.12 -1.62 -3.17
CA TYR A 23 -7.54 -1.96 -3.00
C TYR A 23 -7.74 -3.35 -2.39
N GLY A 24 -6.67 -4.07 -2.04
CA GLY A 24 -6.75 -5.40 -1.42
C GLY A 24 -7.45 -6.46 -2.26
N VAL A 25 -7.68 -6.19 -3.54
CA VAL A 25 -8.42 -7.08 -4.44
C VAL A 25 -7.53 -8.22 -4.90
N SER A 26 -8.05 -9.43 -4.82
CA SER A 26 -7.35 -10.62 -5.31
C SER A 26 -7.30 -10.62 -6.83
N ARG A 27 -6.24 -11.24 -7.38
CA ARG A 27 -6.10 -11.39 -8.83
C ARG A 27 -7.32 -12.08 -9.46
N ASP A 28 -7.92 -13.03 -8.75
CA ASP A 28 -9.14 -13.71 -9.16
C ASP A 28 -10.32 -12.75 -9.35
N PHE A 29 -10.45 -11.73 -8.51
CA PHE A 29 -11.51 -10.71 -8.66
C PHE A 29 -11.32 -9.89 -9.94
N ILE A 30 -10.07 -9.55 -10.26
CA ILE A 30 -9.74 -8.84 -11.50
C ILE A 30 -10.09 -9.73 -12.70
N ILE A 31 -9.73 -11.02 -12.66
CA ILE A 31 -10.05 -11.97 -13.73
C ILE A 31 -11.57 -12.15 -13.85
N GLN A 32 -12.31 -12.23 -12.74
CA GLN A 32 -13.77 -12.29 -12.75
C GLN A 32 -14.39 -11.04 -13.37
N GLY A 33 -13.90 -9.84 -13.02
CA GLY A 33 -14.38 -8.60 -13.61
C GLY A 33 -14.05 -8.47 -15.10
N ILE A 34 -12.91 -9.01 -15.55
CA ILE A 34 -12.57 -9.14 -16.97
C ILE A 34 -13.52 -10.11 -17.68
N ASN A 35 -13.74 -11.30 -17.11
CA ASN A 35 -14.64 -12.32 -17.68
C ASN A 35 -16.10 -11.84 -17.72
N ALA A 36 -16.52 -11.03 -16.75
CA ALA A 36 -17.82 -10.39 -16.71
C ALA A 36 -17.97 -9.21 -17.70
N GLY A 37 -16.89 -8.83 -18.40
CA GLY A 37 -16.87 -7.68 -19.31
C GLY A 37 -16.97 -6.31 -18.61
N LYS A 38 -16.80 -6.28 -17.28
CA LYS A 38 -16.87 -5.06 -16.46
C LYS A 38 -15.54 -4.31 -16.40
N LEU A 39 -14.43 -5.04 -16.53
CA LEU A 39 -13.07 -4.51 -16.52
C LEU A 39 -12.44 -4.66 -17.90
N GLU A 40 -12.05 -3.53 -18.49
CA GLU A 40 -11.13 -3.55 -19.62
C GLU A 40 -9.70 -3.75 -19.12
N PHE A 41 -8.98 -4.65 -19.76
CA PHE A 41 -7.58 -4.93 -19.44
C PHE A 41 -6.69 -4.72 -20.66
N ARG A 42 -5.45 -4.32 -20.41
CA ARG A 42 -4.37 -4.35 -21.39
C ARG A 42 -3.19 -5.09 -20.79
N GLU A 43 -2.64 -6.01 -21.56
CA GLU A 43 -1.41 -6.68 -21.18
C GLU A 43 -0.23 -5.73 -21.41
N GLY A 44 0.64 -5.65 -20.41
CA GLY A 44 1.93 -4.96 -20.51
C GLY A 44 3.04 -5.87 -20.02
N ALA A 45 4.27 -5.56 -20.41
CA ALA A 45 5.45 -6.20 -19.84
C ALA A 45 6.43 -5.12 -19.39
N ILE A 46 6.84 -5.17 -18.13
CA ILE A 46 7.93 -4.35 -17.61
C ILE A 46 9.09 -5.30 -17.34
N TRP A 47 10.21 -5.12 -18.06
CA TRP A 47 11.43 -5.93 -17.93
C TRP A 47 11.19 -7.44 -18.04
N GLY A 48 10.29 -7.86 -18.94
CA GLY A 48 9.95 -9.27 -19.15
C GLY A 48 8.94 -9.86 -18.15
N ASN A 49 8.50 -9.09 -17.15
CA ASN A 49 7.42 -9.52 -16.26
C ASN A 49 6.06 -9.06 -16.82
N PRO A 50 5.18 -9.99 -17.21
CA PRO A 50 3.84 -9.65 -17.70
C PRO A 50 2.98 -9.13 -16.55
N TYR A 51 2.26 -8.05 -16.79
CA TYR A 51 1.32 -7.46 -15.85
C TYR A 51 0.04 -7.03 -16.56
N LEU A 52 -1.07 -7.05 -15.82
CA LEU A 52 -2.36 -6.62 -16.35
C LEU A 52 -2.56 -5.15 -15.97
N ARG A 53 -2.73 -4.28 -16.96
CA ARG A 53 -3.19 -2.90 -16.75
C ARG A 53 -4.69 -2.87 -16.80
N ILE A 54 -5.29 -2.29 -15.77
CA ILE A 54 -6.73 -2.07 -15.65
C ILE A 54 -7.01 -0.60 -15.30
N LEU A 55 -8.23 -0.14 -15.57
CA LEU A 55 -8.65 1.22 -15.24
C LEU A 55 -9.16 1.32 -13.80
N ARG A 56 -8.70 2.34 -13.07
CA ARG A 56 -9.06 2.60 -11.67
C ARG A 56 -10.57 2.79 -11.51
N ARG A 57 -11.16 3.59 -12.39
CA ARG A 57 -12.59 3.87 -12.40
C ARG A 57 -13.44 2.61 -12.57
N GLN A 58 -13.02 1.72 -13.46
CA GLN A 58 -13.74 0.47 -13.71
C GLN A 58 -13.60 -0.50 -12.55
N LEU A 59 -12.41 -0.58 -11.94
CA LEU A 59 -12.20 -1.39 -10.75
C LEU A 59 -13.08 -0.89 -9.58
N GLU A 60 -13.08 0.42 -9.33
CA GLU A 60 -13.92 1.02 -8.28
C GLU A 60 -15.41 0.80 -8.53
N ALA A 61 -15.88 0.95 -9.77
CA ALA A 61 -17.26 0.66 -10.15
C ALA A 61 -17.61 -0.82 -9.94
N CYS A 62 -16.76 -1.74 -10.41
CA CYS A 62 -16.94 -3.18 -10.24
C CYS A 62 -16.96 -3.58 -8.75
N MET A 63 -16.10 -2.97 -7.92
CA MET A 63 -16.11 -3.20 -6.48
C MET A 63 -17.38 -2.68 -5.82
N SER A 64 -17.87 -1.51 -6.24
CA SER A 64 -19.11 -0.94 -5.71
C SER A 64 -20.35 -1.77 -6.04
N GLU A 65 -20.36 -2.43 -7.21
CA GLU A 65 -21.45 -3.30 -7.66
C GLU A 65 -21.40 -4.69 -7.01
N GLU A 66 -20.23 -5.34 -6.95
CA GLU A 66 -20.11 -6.75 -6.54
C GLU A 66 -19.97 -6.94 -5.03
N LEU A 67 -19.23 -6.07 -4.35
CA LEU A 67 -18.85 -6.25 -2.95
C LEU A 67 -19.59 -5.28 -2.00
N GLY A 68 -20.30 -4.30 -2.56
CA GLY A 68 -20.93 -3.22 -1.82
C GLY A 68 -19.93 -2.22 -1.18
N PRO A 69 -20.39 -1.04 -0.73
CA PRO A 69 -19.54 0.02 -0.19
C PRO A 69 -18.81 -0.36 1.12
N GLU A 70 -19.35 -1.35 1.84
CA GLU A 70 -18.80 -1.90 3.09
C GLU A 70 -17.41 -2.54 2.89
N HIS A 71 -17.21 -3.31 1.82
CA HIS A 71 -15.95 -4.01 1.58
C HIS A 71 -14.83 -3.05 1.19
N VAL A 72 -15.14 -2.03 0.37
CA VAL A 72 -14.20 -0.98 -0.02
C VAL A 72 -13.71 -0.20 1.21
N SER A 73 -14.62 0.06 2.15
CA SER A 73 -14.31 0.77 3.40
C SER A 73 -13.45 -0.07 4.35
N SER A 74 -13.78 -1.35 4.48
CA SER A 74 -13.01 -2.31 5.29
C SER A 74 -11.58 -2.49 4.78
N VAL A 75 -11.39 -2.59 3.46
CA VAL A 75 -10.05 -2.72 2.89
C VAL A 75 -9.22 -1.45 3.07
N LYS A 76 -9.81 -0.26 2.87
CA LYS A 76 -9.14 1.02 3.17
C LYS A 76 -8.69 1.08 4.63
N ALA A 77 -9.58 0.73 5.56
CA ALA A 77 -9.26 0.69 6.99
C ALA A 77 -8.13 -0.31 7.31
N GLN A 78 -8.10 -1.48 6.66
CA GLN A 78 -7.01 -2.45 6.83
C GLN A 78 -5.67 -1.95 6.28
N THR A 79 -5.68 -1.27 5.13
CA THR A 79 -4.47 -0.70 4.53
C THR A 79 -3.92 0.43 5.40
N GLU A 80 -4.78 1.32 5.89
CA GLU A 80 -4.42 2.36 6.86
C GLU A 80 -3.86 1.75 8.15
N LEU A 81 -4.50 0.71 8.69
CA LEU A 81 -3.99 -0.02 9.87
C LEU A 81 -2.61 -0.62 9.63
N ARG A 82 -2.35 -1.19 8.45
CA ARG A 82 -1.02 -1.72 8.10
C ARG A 82 0.02 -0.62 8.03
N GLN A 83 -0.34 0.54 7.47
CA GLN A 83 0.55 1.69 7.36
C GLN A 83 0.90 2.27 8.73
N ILE A 84 -0.11 2.48 9.58
CA ILE A 84 0.06 2.93 10.97
C ILE A 84 0.90 1.93 11.76
N LYS A 85 0.67 0.62 11.62
CA LYS A 85 1.50 -0.41 12.29
C LYS A 85 2.96 -0.35 11.86
N LYS A 86 3.23 -0.09 10.57
CA LYS A 86 4.59 0.05 10.05
C LYS A 86 5.27 1.28 10.65
N GLU A 87 4.59 2.42 10.68
CA GLU A 87 5.10 3.65 11.28
C GLU A 87 5.36 3.49 12.79
N ILE A 88 4.46 2.84 13.53
CA ILE A 88 4.66 2.52 14.95
C ILE A 88 5.94 1.70 15.14
N ASN A 89 6.18 0.70 14.31
CA ASN A 89 7.37 -0.14 14.40
C ASN A 89 8.65 0.62 14.05
N GLU A 90 8.61 1.51 13.05
CA GLU A 90 9.76 2.36 12.70
C GLU A 90 10.08 3.35 13.82
N LEU A 91 9.07 3.98 14.42
CA LEU A 91 9.23 4.89 15.55
C LEU A 91 9.74 4.17 16.80
N LYS A 92 9.25 2.95 17.08
CA LYS A 92 9.78 2.12 18.18
C LYS A 92 11.27 1.83 18.02
N LYS A 93 11.72 1.49 16.80
CA LYS A 93 13.14 1.27 16.51
C LYS A 93 13.96 2.54 16.76
N LYS A 94 13.47 3.70 16.28
CA LYS A 94 14.12 4.99 16.54
C LYS A 94 14.20 5.31 18.04
N LEU A 95 13.12 5.04 18.78
CA LEU A 95 13.05 5.24 20.21
C LEU A 95 14.07 4.36 20.95
N GLN A 96 14.19 3.08 20.59
CA GLN A 96 15.21 2.18 21.16
C GLN A 96 16.63 2.67 20.91
N LEU A 97 16.94 3.11 19.68
CA LEU A 97 18.24 3.69 19.35
C LEU A 97 18.56 4.92 20.20
N LEU A 98 17.58 5.82 20.39
CA LEU A 98 17.74 7.00 21.24
C LEU A 98 17.90 6.64 22.72
N GLN A 99 17.17 5.63 23.21
CA GLN A 99 17.31 5.14 24.59
C GLN A 99 18.71 4.55 24.84
N LEU A 100 19.25 3.76 23.90
CA LEU A 100 20.61 3.24 23.99
C LEU A 100 21.63 4.38 24.04
N ARG A 101 21.52 5.34 23.13
CA ARG A 101 22.42 6.50 23.08
C ARG A 101 22.32 7.36 24.34
N LYS A 102 21.12 7.54 24.89
CA LYS A 102 20.91 8.21 26.19
C LYS A 102 21.64 7.46 27.31
N ALA A 103 21.47 6.14 27.40
CA ALA A 103 22.11 5.33 28.43
C ALA A 103 23.65 5.35 28.34
N GLU A 104 24.22 5.36 27.14
CA GLU A 104 25.67 5.53 26.92
C GLU A 104 26.15 6.90 27.41
N LEU A 105 25.40 7.96 27.10
CA LEU A 105 25.72 9.31 27.56
C LEU A 105 25.58 9.45 29.09
N GLU A 106 24.55 8.88 29.69
CA GLU A 106 24.38 8.86 31.16
C GLU A 106 25.51 8.10 31.86
N LYS A 107 25.96 6.97 31.30
CA LYS A 107 27.12 6.21 31.82
C LYS A 107 28.41 7.03 31.72
N SER A 108 28.66 7.67 30.58
CA SER A 108 29.87 8.49 30.39
C SER A 108 29.87 9.75 31.27
N GLN A 109 28.71 10.40 31.44
CA GLN A 109 28.52 11.51 32.38
C GLN A 109 28.70 11.07 33.84
N GLY A 110 28.13 9.93 34.24
CA GLY A 110 28.28 9.38 35.59
C GLY A 110 29.72 8.95 35.94
N LEU A 111 30.49 8.48 34.95
CA LEU A 111 31.92 8.17 35.10
C LEU A 111 32.79 9.43 35.25
N ALA A 112 32.45 10.51 34.55
CA ALA A 112 33.17 11.79 34.64
C ALA A 112 33.00 12.47 36.01
N VAL A 113 31.82 12.34 36.65
CA VAL A 113 31.57 12.89 37.99
C VAL A 113 32.30 12.11 39.08
N LYS A 114 32.45 10.78 38.94
CA LYS A 114 33.18 9.94 39.91
C LYS A 114 34.70 10.13 39.89
N ARG A 115 35.29 10.56 38.78
CA ARG A 115 36.74 10.82 38.66
C ARG A 115 37.17 12.19 39.20
N ARG A 116 36.22 13.07 39.54
CA ARG A 116 36.47 14.42 40.07
C ARG A 116 36.25 14.54 41.58
N ARG A 117 35.91 13.44 42.26
CA ARG A 117 35.87 13.33 43.73
C ARG A 117 37.02 12.48 44.20
#